data_AF-A0A369MHX7-F1
#
_entry.id   AF-A0A369MHX7-F1
#
_cell.length_a   1.000
_cell.length_b   1.000
_cell.length_c   1.000
_cell.angle_alpha   90.00
_cell.angle_beta   90.00
_cell.angle_gamma   90.00
#
_symmetry.space_group_name_H-M   'P 1'
#
loop_
_entity.id
_entity.type
_entity.pdbx_description
1 polymer ?
#
loop_
_entity_poly.entity_id
_entity_poly.type
_entity_poly.pdbx_seq_one_letter_code
_entity_poly.pdbx_strand_id
1 'polypeptide(L)'
;MTELLLVIVIVQLGFVLSRLPKKNDSSKESVSDRFEREQKGNAVFVASQLRKLHGCACAFTLWAPGRIFADESPSTQGRGIILDSDDEWVLIECPAPFGAKGATQRLFRIADIKSVAEIVG
;
A
#
# COMPACT_ATOMS: atom_id res chain seq x y z
N MET A 1 -53.60 0.97 34.21
CA MET A 1 -53.37 2.15 33.34
C MET A 1 -51.90 2.29 32.95
N THR A 2 -50.97 2.16 33.90
CA THR A 2 -49.51 2.21 33.68
C THR A 2 -48.97 1.08 32.80
N GLU A 3 -49.47 -0.15 32.95
CA GLU A 3 -49.09 -1.31 32.12
C GLU A 3 -49.32 -1.08 30.62
N LEU A 4 -50.50 -0.55 30.24
CA LEU A 4 -50.85 -0.23 28.86
C LEU A 4 -49.98 0.90 28.29
N LEU A 5 -49.65 1.90 29.12
CA LEU A 5 -48.74 2.97 28.73
C LEU A 5 -47.32 2.46 28.49
N LEU A 6 -46.83 1.54 29.33
CA LEU A 6 -45.52 0.89 29.17
C LEU A 6 -45.42 0.11 27.85
N VAL A 7 -46.45 -0.66 27.50
CA VAL A 7 -46.50 -1.40 26.23
C VAL A 7 -46.44 -0.44 25.04
N ILE A 8 -47.20 0.65 25.08
CA ILE A 8 -47.19 1.66 24.00
C ILE A 8 -45.80 2.30 23.85
N VAL A 9 -45.14 2.63 24.96
CA VAL A 9 -43.79 3.22 24.94
C VAL A 9 -42.76 2.26 24.35
N ILE A 10 -42.80 0.97 24.70
CA ILE A 10 -41.87 -0.03 24.16
C ILE A 10 -42.07 -0.21 22.65
N VAL A 11 -43.32 -0.25 22.19
CA VAL A 11 -43.63 -0.40 20.76
C VAL A 11 -43.18 0.83 19.96
N GLN A 12 -43.43 2.04 20.48
CA GLN A 12 -42.97 3.30 19.88
C GLN A 12 -41.43 3.36 19.83
N LEU A 13 -40.77 2.99 20.94
CA LEU A 13 -39.30 2.98 21.03
C LEU A 13 -38.70 1.96 20.06
N GLY A 14 -39.27 0.74 19.98
CA GLY A 14 -38.84 -0.29 19.04
C GLY A 14 -39.05 0.12 17.58
N PHE A 15 -40.15 0.83 17.27
CA PHE A 15 -40.41 1.35 15.93
C PHE A 15 -39.42 2.45 15.55
N VAL A 16 -39.09 3.37 16.46
CA VAL A 16 -38.08 4.42 16.26
C VAL A 16 -36.69 3.82 16.10
N LEU A 17 -36.32 2.86 16.95
CA LEU A 17 -35.03 2.13 16.85
C LEU A 17 -34.92 1.30 15.56
N SER A 18 -36.04 0.78 15.04
CA SER A 18 -36.08 0.07 13.76
C SER A 18 -35.99 1.01 12.55
N ARG A 19 -36.37 2.29 12.71
CA ARG A 19 -36.26 3.33 11.68
C ARG A 19 -34.95 4.12 11.74
N LEU A 20 -34.22 4.04 12.85
CA LEU A 20 -32.84 4.49 12.89
C LEU A 20 -32.06 3.64 11.87
N PRO A 21 -31.25 4.26 10.99
CA PRO A 21 -30.42 3.51 10.07
C PRO A 21 -29.59 2.57 10.91
N LYS A 22 -29.89 1.27 10.79
CA LYS A 22 -29.06 0.22 11.37
C LYS A 22 -27.67 0.54 10.86
N LYS A 23 -26.77 0.94 11.77
CA LYS A 23 -25.34 0.99 11.49
C LYS A 23 -24.97 -0.46 11.27
N ASN A 24 -25.29 -0.94 10.08
CA ASN A 24 -24.70 -2.09 9.50
C ASN A 24 -23.23 -1.72 9.56
N ASP A 25 -22.49 -2.43 10.40
CA ASP A 25 -21.11 -2.79 10.09
C ASP A 25 -21.16 -3.54 8.76
N SER A 26 -21.45 -2.76 7.72
CA SER A 26 -21.54 -3.13 6.33
C SER A 26 -20.11 -3.31 5.95
N SER A 27 -19.62 -4.51 6.20
CA SER A 27 -18.79 -5.26 5.28
C SER A 27 -17.80 -4.40 4.49
N LYS A 28 -17.10 -3.51 5.18
CA LYS A 28 -15.78 -3.09 4.77
C LYS A 28 -14.94 -4.29 5.13
N GLU A 29 -14.95 -5.30 4.27
CA GLU A 29 -13.68 -5.92 3.91
C GLU A 29 -12.80 -4.72 3.61
N SER A 30 -12.03 -4.33 4.61
CA SER A 30 -11.55 -2.96 4.66
C SER A 30 -10.66 -2.80 3.45
N VAL A 31 -10.66 -1.62 2.83
CA VAL A 31 -9.70 -1.34 1.76
C VAL A 31 -8.29 -1.73 2.23
N SER A 32 -8.02 -1.64 3.54
CA SER A 32 -6.86 -2.20 4.23
C SER A 32 -6.71 -3.73 4.10
N ASP A 33 -7.72 -4.54 4.41
CA ASP A 33 -7.64 -6.02 4.33
C ASP A 33 -7.39 -6.53 2.90
N ARG A 34 -7.93 -5.81 1.91
CA ARG A 34 -7.66 -6.10 0.50
C ARG A 34 -6.26 -5.64 0.08
N PHE A 35 -5.84 -4.45 0.54
CA PHE A 35 -4.52 -3.90 0.29
C PHE A 35 -3.41 -4.77 0.91
N GLU A 36 -3.58 -5.27 2.14
CA GLU A 36 -2.63 -6.17 2.78
C GLU A 36 -2.50 -7.51 2.05
N ARG A 37 -3.63 -8.07 1.58
CA ARG A 37 -3.62 -9.30 0.77
C ARG A 37 -2.94 -9.09 -0.57
N GLU A 38 -3.26 -7.99 -1.26
CA GLU A 38 -2.63 -7.64 -2.53
C GLU A 38 -1.13 -7.38 -2.33
N GLN A 39 -0.72 -6.66 -1.28
CA GLN A 39 0.68 -6.39 -0.94
C GLN A 39 1.45 -7.70 -0.66
N LYS A 40 0.89 -8.58 0.16
CA LYS A 40 1.51 -9.85 0.54
C LYS A 40 1.59 -10.83 -0.63
N GLY A 41 0.58 -10.88 -1.48
CA GLY A 41 0.57 -11.70 -2.70
C GLY A 41 1.51 -11.17 -3.78
N ASN A 42 1.61 -9.84 -3.89
CA ASN A 42 2.42 -9.18 -4.90
C ASN A 42 3.92 -9.25 -4.59
N ALA A 43 4.32 -9.28 -3.32
CA ALA A 43 5.74 -9.32 -2.92
C ALA A 43 6.50 -10.48 -3.58
N VAL A 44 5.91 -11.67 -3.64
CA VAL A 44 6.52 -12.85 -4.30
C VAL A 44 6.70 -12.62 -5.81
N PHE A 45 5.71 -12.00 -6.44
CA PHE A 45 5.77 -11.68 -7.86
C PHE A 45 6.87 -10.65 -8.14
N VAL A 46 6.91 -9.56 -7.36
CA VAL A 46 7.93 -8.51 -7.47
C VAL A 46 9.33 -9.07 -7.21
N ALA A 47 9.52 -9.91 -6.19
CA ALA A 47 10.80 -10.58 -5.94
C ALA A 47 11.28 -11.37 -7.17
N SER A 48 10.38 -12.12 -7.82
CA SER A 48 10.71 -12.86 -9.04
C SER A 48 11.10 -11.96 -10.22
N GLN A 49 10.50 -10.76 -10.32
CA GLN A 49 10.86 -9.78 -11.35
C GLN A 49 12.21 -9.13 -11.04
N LEU A 50 12.45 -8.75 -9.78
CA LEU A 50 13.71 -8.12 -9.36
C LEU A 50 14.91 -9.02 -9.62
N ARG A 51 14.79 -10.33 -9.35
CA ARG A 51 15.84 -11.31 -9.68
C ARG A 51 16.16 -11.37 -11.17
N LYS A 52 15.16 -11.21 -12.04
CA LYS A 52 15.35 -11.20 -13.51
C LYS A 52 15.96 -9.89 -14.00
N LEU A 53 15.70 -8.80 -13.27
CA LEU A 53 16.12 -7.44 -13.61
C LEU A 53 17.43 -7.04 -12.93
N HIS A 54 18.15 -7.99 -12.33
CA HIS A 54 19.44 -7.76 -11.72
C HIS A 54 20.43 -7.16 -12.73
N GLY A 55 20.99 -6.00 -12.41
CA GLY A 55 21.87 -5.22 -13.28
C GLY A 55 21.16 -4.35 -14.32
N CYS A 56 19.83 -4.41 -14.42
CA CYS A 56 19.06 -3.58 -15.35
C CYS A 56 18.62 -2.25 -14.70
N ALA A 57 18.54 -1.21 -15.53
CA ALA A 57 17.90 0.04 -15.16
C ALA A 57 16.38 -0.16 -15.10
N CYS A 58 15.78 0.13 -13.95
CA CYS A 58 14.38 -0.15 -13.69
C CYS A 58 13.65 1.09 -13.14
N ALA A 59 12.38 1.21 -13.51
CA ALA A 59 11.42 2.08 -12.85
C ALA A 59 10.62 1.22 -11.86
N PHE A 60 10.43 1.73 -10.65
CA PHE A 60 9.66 1.04 -9.62
C PHE A 60 8.62 1.98 -9.02
N THR A 61 7.52 1.39 -8.57
CA THR A 61 6.48 2.09 -7.83
C THR A 61 6.34 1.49 -6.43
N LEU A 62 6.13 2.34 -5.43
CA LEU A 62 5.91 1.96 -4.05
C LEU A 62 4.42 2.02 -3.72
N TRP A 63 4.01 1.18 -2.77
CA TRP A 63 2.67 1.16 -2.22
C TRP A 63 2.32 2.42 -1.44
N ALA A 64 3.31 2.94 -0.70
CA ALA A 64 3.20 4.18 0.06
C ALA A 64 4.23 5.21 -0.44
N PRO A 65 3.93 6.51 -0.32
CA PRO A 65 4.88 7.55 -0.61
C PRO A 65 6.12 7.40 0.31
N GLY A 66 7.25 7.01 -0.27
CA GLY A 66 8.51 6.90 0.45
C GLY A 66 9.33 8.19 0.30
N ARG A 67 10.26 8.46 1.22
CA ARG A 67 11.37 9.39 0.92
C ARG A 67 12.37 8.68 -0.01
N ILE A 68 11.96 8.44 -1.25
CA ILE A 68 12.77 7.74 -2.27
C ILE A 68 13.90 8.63 -2.80
N PHE A 69 13.76 9.95 -2.67
CA PHE A 69 14.78 10.93 -3.04
C PHE A 69 14.93 11.96 -1.91
N ALA A 70 16.14 12.51 -1.76
CA ALA A 70 16.43 13.49 -0.73
C ALA A 70 15.70 14.83 -0.95
N ASP A 71 15.17 15.09 -2.15
CA ASP A 71 14.48 16.33 -2.50
C ASP A 71 12.95 16.18 -2.63
N GLU A 72 12.29 16.92 -1.75
CA GLU A 72 11.09 17.74 -1.93
C GLU A 72 9.71 17.18 -2.27
N SER A 73 9.49 15.89 -2.51
CA SER A 73 8.11 15.35 -2.47
C SER A 73 8.10 13.86 -2.17
N PRO A 74 7.20 13.39 -1.28
CA PRO A 74 7.00 11.96 -1.09
C PRO A 74 6.44 11.38 -2.40
N SER A 75 7.31 10.83 -3.22
CA SER A 75 6.97 10.18 -4.49
C SER A 75 6.71 8.71 -4.23
N THR A 76 5.72 8.16 -4.92
CA THR A 76 5.53 6.70 -5.02
C THR A 76 6.33 6.11 -6.17
N GLN A 77 6.96 6.92 -7.03
CA GLN A 77 7.72 6.43 -8.18
C GLN A 77 9.22 6.69 -8.00
N GLY A 78 10.02 5.71 -8.36
CA GLY A 78 11.47 5.77 -8.36
C GLY A 78 12.09 5.13 -9.60
N ARG A 79 13.37 5.42 -9.83
CA ARG A 79 14.18 4.84 -10.89
C ARG A 79 15.55 4.51 -10.32
N GLY A 80 16.16 3.43 -10.78
CA GLY A 80 17.49 3.01 -10.36
C GLY A 80 17.93 1.70 -10.99
N ILE A 81 19.15 1.29 -10.70
CA ILE A 81 19.71 0.00 -11.16
C ILE A 81 19.60 -0.99 -10.01
N ILE A 82 19.08 -2.19 -10.29
CA ILE A 82 19.01 -3.24 -9.27
C ILE A 82 20.41 -3.85 -9.13
N LEU A 83 20.99 -3.72 -7.94
CA LEU A 83 22.32 -4.25 -7.66
C LEU A 83 22.26 -5.65 -7.06
N ASP A 84 21.28 -5.91 -6.20
CA ASP A 84 21.07 -7.21 -5.57
C ASP A 84 19.62 -7.32 -5.05
N SER A 85 19.10 -8.53 -4.93
CA SER A 85 17.75 -8.78 -4.41
C SER A 85 17.62 -10.19 -3.84
N ASP A 86 16.98 -10.32 -2.68
CA ASP A 86 16.56 -11.60 -2.11
C ASP A 86 15.03 -11.75 -2.14
N ASP A 87 14.43 -12.37 -1.12
CA ASP A 87 12.97 -12.54 -0.98
C ASP A 87 12.29 -11.43 -0.17
N GLU A 88 13.04 -10.62 0.56
CA GLU A 88 12.54 -9.59 1.47
C GLU A 88 13.03 -8.19 1.11
N TRP A 89 14.26 -8.07 0.61
CA TRP A 89 14.97 -6.84 0.36
C TRP A 89 15.52 -6.74 -1.05
N VAL A 90 15.64 -5.51 -1.52
CA VAL A 90 16.32 -5.18 -2.77
C VAL A 90 17.23 -3.98 -2.57
N LEU A 91 18.45 -4.10 -3.08
CA LEU A 91 19.42 -3.03 -3.15
C LEU A 91 19.33 -2.35 -4.52
N ILE A 92 18.98 -1.07 -4.52
CA ILE A 92 18.83 -0.28 -5.74
C ILE A 92 19.81 0.88 -5.69
N GLU A 93 20.60 1.02 -6.75
CA GLU A 93 21.40 2.20 -7.00
C GLU A 93 20.54 3.28 -7.67
N CYS A 94 20.15 4.29 -6.89
CA CYS A 94 19.39 5.42 -7.39
C CYS A 94 20.36 6.49 -7.94
N PRO A 95 20.05 7.11 -9.10
CA PRO A 95 20.82 8.24 -9.60
C PRO A 95 20.78 9.40 -8.58
N ALA A 96 21.88 10.15 -8.50
CA ALA A 96 21.94 11.34 -7.66
C ALA A 96 20.86 12.36 -8.08
N PRO A 97 20.28 13.09 -7.12
CA PRO A 97 19.50 14.28 -7.45
C PRO A 97 20.37 15.30 -8.20
N PHE A 98 19.71 16.09 -9.05
CA PHE A 98 20.33 17.07 -9.96
C PHE A 98 21.43 17.89 -9.28
N GLY A 99 22.67 17.74 -9.77
CA GLY A 99 23.84 18.51 -9.31
C GLY A 99 24.75 17.80 -8.31
N ALA A 100 24.34 16.67 -7.73
CA ALA A 100 25.21 15.84 -6.91
C ALA A 100 26.01 14.82 -7.75
N LYS A 101 27.29 14.64 -7.44
CA LYS A 101 28.09 13.54 -8.01
C LYS A 101 27.88 12.28 -7.19
N GLY A 102 27.57 11.18 -7.89
CA GLY A 102 27.55 9.83 -7.33
C GLY A 102 26.15 9.25 -7.19
N ALA A 103 26.02 7.97 -7.49
CA ALA A 103 24.79 7.26 -7.27
C ALA A 103 24.63 6.92 -5.77
N THR A 104 23.40 6.95 -5.27
CA THR A 104 23.09 6.60 -3.88
C THR A 104 22.46 5.23 -3.85
N GLN A 105 23.10 4.28 -3.18
CA GLN A 105 22.52 2.96 -2.95
C GLN A 105 21.47 3.04 -1.84
N ARG A 106 20.33 2.40 -2.08
CA ARG A 106 19.20 2.37 -1.14
C ARG A 106 18.63 0.97 -1.06
N LEU A 107 18.35 0.55 0.17
CA LEU A 107 17.71 -0.72 0.46
C LEU A 107 16.20 -0.50 0.60
N PHE A 108 15.41 -1.30 -0.10
CA PHE A 108 13.95 -1.29 -0.03
C PHE A 108 13.42 -2.65 0.36
N ARG A 109 12.33 -2.69 1.15
CA ARG A 109 11.58 -3.93 1.31
C ARG A 109 10.80 -4.20 0.05
N ILE A 110 10.83 -5.43 -0.42
CA ILE A 110 10.07 -5.86 -1.60
C ILE A 110 8.57 -5.70 -1.35
N ALA A 111 8.11 -5.92 -0.11
CA ALA A 111 6.73 -5.69 0.28
C ALA A 111 6.27 -4.24 0.10
N ASP A 112 7.18 -3.26 0.11
CA ASP A 112 6.85 -1.84 -0.09
C ASP A 112 6.79 -1.48 -1.59
N ILE A 113 7.27 -2.35 -2.47
CA ILE A 113 7.26 -2.18 -3.92
C ILE A 113 5.97 -2.77 -4.49
N LYS A 114 5.23 -1.91 -5.19
CA LYS A 114 3.99 -2.26 -5.90
C LYS A 114 4.26 -2.82 -7.29
N SER A 115 5.22 -2.27 -8.03
CA SER A 115 5.59 -2.82 -9.33
C SER A 115 7.00 -2.42 -9.71
N VAL A 116 7.62 -3.23 -10.57
CA VAL A 116 8.90 -2.93 -11.21
C VAL A 116 8.81 -3.18 -12.71
N ALA A 117 9.44 -2.32 -13.49
CA ALA A 117 9.53 -2.45 -14.93
C ALA A 117 10.93 -2.04 -15.40
N GLU A 118 11.47 -2.77 -16.37
CA GLU A 118 12.71 -2.40 -17.03
C GLU A 118 12.53 -1.10 -17.83
N ILE A 119 13.53 -0.23 -17.77
CA ILE A 119 13.61 0.96 -18.61
C ILE A 119 14.35 0.56 -19.88
N VAL A 120 13.59 0.18 -20.92
CA VAL A 120 14.14 -0.08 -22.24
C VAL A 120 14.33 1.28 -22.93
N GLY A 121 15.58 1.63 -23.22
CA GLY A 121 15.98 2.84 -23.94
C GLY A 121 16.11 2.59 -25.43
#